data_AF-A0A9E5WGX9-F1
#
_entry.id   AF-A0A9E5WGX9-F1
#
_cell.length_a   1.000
_cell.length_b   1.000
_cell.length_c   1.000
_cell.angle_alpha   90.00
_cell.angle_beta   90.00
_cell.angle_gamma   90.00
#
_symmetry.space_group_name_H-M   'P 1'
#
loop_
_entity.id
_entity.type
_entity.pdbx_description
1 polymer ?
#
loop_
_entity_poly.entity_id
_entity_poly.type
_entity_poly.pdbx_seq_one_letter_code
_entity_poly.pdbx_strand_id
1 'polypeptide(L)' 'MALMIIDPCTACDACEPVCPNEAITAGDPFYIIDPMKCTECVGEE' A
#
# COMPACT_ATOMS: atom_id res chain seq x y z
N MET A 1 2.45 8.93 -9.97
CA MET A 1 3.39 7.80 -9.88
C MET A 1 2.94 6.98 -8.66
N ALA A 2 3.51 5.80 -8.41
CA ALA A 2 3.03 4.93 -7.33
C ALA A 2 4.20 4.34 -6.55
N LEU A 3 3.99 4.13 -5.26
CA LEU A 3 4.92 3.38 -4.41
C LEU A 3 4.75 1.87 -4.64
N MET A 4 5.74 1.10 -4.18
CA MET A 4 5.72 -0.36 -4.25
C MET A 4 6.20 -0.93 -2.91
N ILE A 5 5.63 -2.06 -2.51
CA ILE A 5 6.10 -2.85 -1.36
C ILE A 5 7.14 -3.84 -1.87
N ILE A 6 8.31 -3.86 -1.22
CA ILE A 6 9.44 -4.74 -1.53
C ILE A 6 9.85 -5.53 -0.28
N ASP A 7 10.76 -6.49 -0.44
CA ASP A 7 11.37 -7.21 0.68
C ASP A 7 12.12 -6.22 1.61
N PRO A 8 11.93 -6.23 2.94
CA PRO A 8 11.29 -7.26 3.77
C PRO A 8 9.89 -6.89 4.29
N CYS A 9 8.84 -7.17 3.52
CA CYS A 9 7.47 -7.12 4.03
C CYS A 9 7.18 -8.35 4.91
N THR A 10 6.63 -8.16 6.11
CA THR A 10 6.34 -9.25 7.07
C THR A 10 4.85 -9.58 7.19
N ALA A 11 4.01 -9.04 6.29
CA ALA A 11 2.55 -9.17 6.35
C ALA A 11 1.96 -8.82 7.73
N CYS A 12 2.37 -7.67 8.29
CA CYS A 12 1.98 -7.24 9.64
C CYS A 12 0.65 -6.45 9.73
N ASP A 13 -0.09 -6.36 8.63
CA ASP A 13 -1.39 -5.68 8.49
C ASP A 13 -1.43 -4.16 8.80
N ALA A 14 -0.31 -3.55 9.19
CA ALA A 14 -0.28 -2.17 9.67
C ALA A 14 -0.49 -1.11 8.57
N CYS A 15 -0.12 -1.42 7.32
CA CYS A 15 -0.17 -0.45 6.21
C CYS A 15 -1.53 -0.37 5.51
N GLU A 16 -2.33 -1.43 5.56
CA GLU A 16 -3.65 -1.49 4.89
C GLU A 16 -4.64 -0.44 5.40
N PRO A 17 -4.91 -0.31 6.71
CA PRO A 17 -5.93 0.62 7.22
C PRO A 17 -5.53 2.09 7.18
N VAL A 18 -4.24 2.40 6.95
CA VAL A 18 -3.74 3.78 6.92
C VAL A 18 -3.72 4.37 5.51
N CYS A 19 -3.96 3.56 4.47
CA CYS A 19 -3.99 4.07 3.10
C CYS A 19 -5.34 4.74 2.80
N PRO A 20 -5.39 6.07 2.61
CA PRO A 20 -6.67 6.79 2.43
C PRO A 20 -7.40 6.42 1.12
N ASN A 21 -6.66 5.92 0.14
CA ASN A 21 -7.20 5.53 -1.17
C ASN A 21 -7.48 4.03 -1.30
N GLU A 22 -7.36 3.26 -0.20
CA GLU A 22 -7.55 1.81 -0.21
C GLU A 22 -6.71 1.13 -1.33
N ALA A 23 -5.49 1.63 -1.52
CA ALA A 23 -4.58 1.16 -2.55
C ALA A 23 -3.79 -0.08 -2.12
N ILE A 24 -3.79 -0.41 -0.84
CA ILE A 24 -2.98 -1.48 -0.26
C ILE A 24 -3.88 -2.69 0.05
N THR A 25 -3.48 -3.88 -0.40
CA THR A 25 -4.21 -5.13 -0.15
C THR A 25 -3.26 -6.28 0.14
N ALA A 26 -3.72 -7.26 0.94
CA ALA A 26 -2.95 -8.47 1.22
C ALA A 26 -2.72 -9.29 -0.06
N GLY A 27 -1.47 -9.66 -0.31
CA GLY A 27 -1.06 -10.60 -1.35
C GLY A 27 -0.37 -11.83 -0.74
N ASP A 28 0.30 -12.63 -1.58
CA ASP A 28 1.07 -13.81 -1.17
C ASP A 28 2.47 -13.74 -1.82
N PRO A 29 3.57 -13.60 -1.08
CA PRO A 29 3.71 -13.57 0.39
C PRO A 29 3.63 -12.17 1.02
N PHE A 30 3.51 -11.12 0.21
CA PHE A 30 3.61 -9.72 0.65
C PHE A 30 2.35 -8.93 0.31
N TYR A 31 2.17 -7.82 1.00
CA TYR A 31 1.20 -6.80 0.62
C TYR A 31 1.52 -6.18 -0.74
N ILE A 32 0.49 -5.74 -1.46
CA ILE A 32 0.59 -5.16 -2.81
C ILE A 32 -0.06 -3.78 -2.82
N ILE A 33 0.56 -2.84 -3.53
CA ILE A 33 0.00 -1.51 -3.80
C ILE A 33 -0.58 -1.49 -5.22
N ASP A 34 -1.86 -1.14 -5.36
CA ASP A 34 -2.49 -0.83 -6.64
C ASP A 34 -1.98 0.53 -7.15
N PRO A 35 -1.22 0.56 -8.25
CA PRO A 35 -0.64 1.79 -8.78
C PRO A 35 -1.69 2.76 -9.33
N MET A 36 -2.91 2.29 -9.61
CA MET A 36 -4.00 3.13 -10.09
C MET A 36 -4.66 3.92 -8.95
N LYS A 37 -4.53 3.45 -7.72
CA LYS A 37 -5.10 4.08 -6.52
C LYS A 37 -4.06 4.82 -5.67
N CYS A 38 -2.79 4.48 -5.81
CA CYS A 38 -1.72 5.12 -5.06
C CYS A 38 -1.49 6.56 -5.55
N THR A 39 -1.81 7.55 -4.72
CA THR A 39 -1.54 8.97 -4.99
C THR A 39 -0.26 9.48 -4.33
N GLU A 40 0.58 8.59 -3.78
CA GLU A 40 1.72 8.95 -2.93
C GLU A 40 1.30 9.84 -1.74
N CYS A 41 0.06 9.64 -1.25
CA CYS A 41 -0.59 10.46 -0.24
C CYS A 41 -0.70 11.96 -0.57
N VAL A 42 -0.51 12.36 -1.83
CA VAL A 42 -0.70 13.74 -2.25
C VAL A 42 -2.18 14.10 -2.15
N GLY A 43 -2.49 15.17 -1.41
CA GLY A 43 -3.85 15.66 -1.20
C GLY A 43 -4.55 15.13 0.06
N GLU A 44 -3.85 14.35 0.88
CA GLU A 44 -4.30 13.95 2.23
C GLU A 44 -3.75 14.94 3.28
N GLU A 45 -4.57 15.38 4.25
CA GLU A 45 -4.22 16.34 5.32
C GLU A 45 -4.45 15.79 6.74
#